data_AF-A0A4Q9GUN5-F1
#
_entry.id   AF-A0A4Q9GUN5-F1
#
_cell.length_a   1.000
_cell.length_b   1.000
_cell.length_c   1.000
_cell.angle_alpha   90.00
_cell.angle_beta   90.00
_cell.angle_gamma   90.00
#
_symmetry.space_group_name_H-M   'P 1'
#
loop_
_entity.id
_entity.type
_entity.pdbx_description
1 polymer ?
#
loop_
_entity_poly.entity_id
_entity_poly.type
_entity_poly.pdbx_seq_one_letter_code
_entity_poly.pdbx_strand_id
1 'polypeptide(L)'
;MVHIADDEDPYGLPGFPGEEDLVGWVDHSEIQLRNIRVFTRGHLTVTLIQHPGLWDLIFSDGTGHVEFDIPQTEEIAAAMHAIAARTDD
;
A
#
# COMPACT_ATOMS: atom_id res chain seq x y z
N MET A 1 18.50 -6.29 -31.43
CA MET A 1 18.42 -6.18 -29.97
C MET A 1 17.02 -5.69 -29.68
N VAL A 2 16.13 -6.60 -29.27
CA VAL A 2 14.74 -6.26 -28.97
C VAL A 2 14.76 -5.70 -27.54
N HIS A 3 14.52 -4.40 -27.40
CA HIS A 3 14.11 -3.83 -26.13
C HIS A 3 12.69 -4.36 -25.89
N ILE A 4 12.55 -5.37 -25.04
CA ILE A 4 11.28 -5.62 -24.38
C ILE A 4 11.19 -4.45 -23.39
N ALA A 5 10.38 -3.44 -23.74
CA ALA A 5 9.93 -2.49 -22.74
C ALA A 5 9.16 -3.35 -21.72
N ASP A 6 9.75 -3.50 -20.53
CA ASP A 6 9.06 -4.07 -19.38
C ASP A 6 7.69 -3.42 -19.27
N ASP A 7 6.68 -4.25 -18.99
CA ASP A 7 5.30 -3.88 -18.69
C ASP A 7 5.23 -2.55 -17.92
N GLU A 8 5.04 -1.44 -18.63
CA GLU A 8 4.63 -0.18 -18.01
C GLU A 8 3.24 -0.45 -17.48
N ASP A 9 3.11 -0.56 -16.14
CA ASP A 9 1.81 -0.50 -15.47
C ASP A 9 1.00 0.61 -16.15
N PRO A 10 -0.10 0.29 -16.86
CA PRO A 10 -0.79 1.24 -17.72
C PRO A 10 -1.36 2.45 -16.96
N TYR A 11 -1.35 2.39 -15.62
CA TYR A 11 -1.80 3.45 -14.74
C TYR A 11 -0.67 4.18 -14.01
N GLY A 12 0.57 3.67 -14.09
CA GLY A 12 1.74 4.23 -13.41
C GLY A 12 1.54 4.31 -11.91
N LEU A 13 0.97 3.27 -11.29
CA LEU A 13 0.74 3.26 -9.85
C LEU A 13 2.08 3.31 -9.12
N PRO A 14 2.16 4.05 -8.00
CA PRO A 14 3.41 4.14 -7.28
C PRO A 14 3.70 2.82 -6.58
N GLY A 15 4.85 2.22 -6.92
CA GLY A 15 5.48 1.22 -6.07
C GLY A 15 5.96 1.87 -4.78
N PHE A 16 5.98 1.09 -3.70
CA PHE A 16 6.44 1.57 -2.38
C PHE A 16 7.30 0.52 -1.67
N PRO A 17 8.21 0.95 -0.77
CA PRO A 17 9.01 0.02 0.02
C PRO A 17 8.13 -0.88 0.90
N GLY A 18 8.35 -2.19 0.90
CA GLY A 18 7.59 -3.16 1.71
C GLY A 18 6.28 -3.64 1.07
N GLU A 19 6.05 -3.34 -0.21
CA GLU A 19 4.90 -3.88 -0.97
C GLU A 19 4.90 -5.43 -0.98
N GLU A 20 6.07 -6.05 -0.96
CA GLU A 20 6.24 -7.50 -0.86
C GLU A 20 5.71 -8.13 0.44
N ASP A 21 5.55 -7.34 1.51
CA ASP A 21 5.01 -7.84 2.79
C ASP A 21 3.47 -7.96 2.74
N LEU A 22 2.81 -7.35 1.76
CA LEU A 22 1.37 -7.44 1.55
C LEU A 22 0.95 -8.67 0.73
N VAL A 23 1.81 -9.68 0.61
CA VAL A 23 1.45 -10.96 -0.03
C VAL A 23 0.24 -11.58 0.67
N GLY A 24 -0.80 -11.88 -0.12
CA GLY A 24 -2.06 -12.43 0.37
C GLY A 24 -3.10 -11.38 0.77
N TRP A 25 -2.77 -10.09 0.69
CA TRP A 25 -3.76 -9.02 0.68
C TRP A 25 -4.37 -8.89 -0.72
N VAL A 26 -5.62 -8.45 -0.78
CA VAL A 26 -6.30 -8.08 -2.02
C VAL A 26 -5.95 -6.63 -2.34
N ASP A 27 -5.27 -6.41 -3.46
CA ASP A 27 -5.01 -5.08 -4.00
C ASP A 27 -6.28 -4.58 -4.74
N HIS A 28 -6.75 -3.39 -4.36
CA HIS A 28 -7.90 -2.70 -4.95
C HIS A 28 -7.49 -1.53 -5.85
N SER A 29 -6.23 -1.45 -6.27
CA SER A 29 -5.72 -0.33 -7.07
C SER A 29 -6.33 -0.26 -8.47
N GLU A 30 -7.17 -1.23 -8.87
CA GLU A 30 -8.05 -1.12 -10.04
C GLU A 30 -9.02 0.05 -10.00
N ILE A 31 -9.19 0.72 -8.85
CA ILE A 31 -9.98 1.95 -8.70
C ILE A 31 -9.36 3.17 -9.42
N GLN A 32 -8.18 3.02 -10.04
CA GLN A 32 -7.52 4.02 -10.90
C GLN A 32 -7.20 5.37 -10.21
N LEU A 33 -6.94 5.34 -8.90
CA LEU A 33 -6.48 6.52 -8.18
C LEU A 33 -4.96 6.63 -8.31
N ARG A 34 -4.49 7.68 -9.01
CA ARG A 34 -3.08 7.83 -9.41
C ARG A 34 -2.05 7.72 -8.29
N ASN A 35 -2.39 8.22 -7.10
CA ASN A 35 -1.48 8.29 -5.96
C ASN A 35 -1.99 7.50 -4.75
N ILE A 36 -3.02 6.68 -4.92
CA ILE A 36 -3.66 5.98 -3.80
C ILE A 36 -3.66 4.50 -4.10
N ARG A 37 -3.10 3.72 -3.16
CA ARG A 37 -3.17 2.26 -3.15
C ARG A 37 -4.07 1.84 -2.00
N VAL A 38 -4.92 0.86 -2.22
CA VAL A 38 -5.81 0.32 -1.18
C VAL A 38 -5.66 -1.19 -1.18
N PHE A 39 -5.38 -1.76 -0.01
CA PHE A 39 -5.29 -3.20 0.17
C PHE A 39 -6.23 -3.65 1.29
N THR A 40 -6.82 -4.84 1.13
CA THR A 40 -7.64 -5.46 2.17
C THR A 40 -7.17 -6.87 2.49
N ARG A 41 -7.36 -7.29 3.75
CA ARG A 41 -7.21 -8.68 4.17
C ARG A 41 -8.26 -8.95 5.24
N GLY A 42 -9.25 -9.76 4.90
CA GLY A 42 -10.38 -9.99 5.79
C GLY A 42 -11.17 -8.71 6.05
N HIS A 43 -11.18 -8.25 7.30
CA HIS A 43 -11.81 -6.98 7.69
C HIS A 43 -10.81 -5.81 7.80
N LEU A 44 -9.51 -6.10 7.71
CA LEU A 44 -8.45 -5.09 7.71
C LEU A 44 -8.37 -4.38 6.36
N THR A 45 -8.16 -3.07 6.41
CA THR A 45 -7.92 -2.21 5.25
C THR A 45 -6.68 -1.35 5.50
N VAL A 46 -5.78 -1.29 4.53
CA VAL A 46 -4.71 -0.28 4.51
C VAL A 46 -4.86 0.57 3.25
N THR A 47 -4.81 1.88 3.43
CA THR A 47 -4.79 2.88 2.35
C THR A 47 -3.47 3.63 2.42
N LEU A 48 -2.76 3.67 1.31
CA LEU A 48 -1.54 4.43 1.15
C LEU A 48 -1.78 5.58 0.17
N ILE A 49 -1.39 6.80 0.55
CA ILE A 49 -1.47 7.98 -0.30
C ILE A 49 -0.06 8.53 -0.49
N GLN A 50 0.43 8.54 -1.72
CA GLN A 50 1.74 9.06 -2.04
C GLN A 50 1.74 10.59 -2.15
N HIS A 51 2.67 11.24 -1.45
CA HIS A 51 3.03 12.64 -1.65
C HIS A 51 4.51 12.77 -1.99
N PRO A 52 4.99 13.94 -2.46
CA PRO A 52 6.41 14.18 -2.65
C PRO A 52 7.20 14.06 -1.33
N GLY A 53 7.97 12.98 -1.18
CA GLY A 53 8.89 12.75 -0.06
C GLY A 53 8.30 12.07 1.18
N LEU A 54 6.98 11.87 1.23
CA LEU A 54 6.27 11.24 2.36
C LEU A 54 5.04 10.48 1.87
N TRP A 55 4.48 9.66 2.75
CA TRP A 55 3.26 8.90 2.48
C TRP A 55 2.28 9.06 3.62
N ASP A 56 0.99 9.18 3.31
CA ASP A 56 -0.05 9.00 4.32
C ASP A 56 -0.44 7.53 4.35
N LEU A 57 -0.51 6.97 5.54
CA LEU A 57 -0.87 5.59 5.79
C LEU A 57 -2.07 5.57 6.72
N ILE A 58 -3.17 5.03 6.21
CA ILE A 58 -4.41 4.85 6.97
C ILE A 58 -4.64 3.36 7.11
N PHE A 59 -4.65 2.87 8.34
CA PHE A 59 -5.05 1.50 8.65
C PHE A 59 -6.41 1.51 9.33
N SER A 60 -7.32 0.66 8.88
CA SER A 60 -8.60 0.41 9.54
C SER A 60 -8.74 -1.06 9.83
N ASP A 61 -9.21 -1.38 11.03
CA ASP A 61 -9.48 -2.76 11.43
C ASP A 61 -10.90 -3.22 11.09
N GLY A 62 -11.73 -2.40 10.42
CA GLY A 62 -13.12 -2.76 10.11
C GLY A 62 -14.10 -2.78 11.30
N THR A 63 -13.64 -2.61 12.55
CA THR A 63 -14.48 -2.52 13.76
C THR A 63 -14.72 -1.08 14.23
N GLY A 64 -14.11 -0.12 13.54
CA GLY A 64 -14.23 1.30 13.81
C GLY A 64 -12.95 1.91 14.39
N HIS A 65 -11.90 1.11 14.61
CA HIS A 65 -10.58 1.63 14.92
C HIS A 65 -9.85 2.01 13.63
N VAL A 66 -9.26 3.20 13.65
CA VAL A 66 -8.50 3.76 12.52
C VAL A 66 -7.21 4.36 13.06
N GLU A 67 -6.10 3.94 12.47
CA GLU A 67 -4.78 4.49 12.74
C GLU A 67 -4.33 5.29 11.53
N PHE A 68 -3.65 6.40 11.82
CA PHE A 68 -3.12 7.31 10.83
C PHE A 68 -1.65 7.59 11.15
N ASP A 69 -0.79 7.38 10.16
CA ASP A 69 0.64 7.65 10.23
C ASP A 69 1.11 8.36 8.96
N ILE A 70 2.18 9.17 9.08
CA ILE A 70 2.79 9.89 7.96
C ILE A 70 4.29 9.55 7.90
N PRO A 71 4.66 8.33 7.52
CA PRO A 71 6.06 7.93 7.44
C PRO A 71 6.82 8.71 6.35
N GLN A 72 8.10 8.97 6.61
CA GLN A 72 9.04 9.34 5.57
C GLN A 72 9.30 8.14 4.64
N THR A 73 9.84 8.39 3.44
CA THR A 73 10.00 7.33 2.42
C THR A 73 10.82 6.14 2.93
N GLU A 74 11.84 6.40 3.73
CA GLU A 74 12.70 5.40 4.37
C GLU A 74 12.02 4.56 5.47
N GLU A 75 10.89 5.02 6.01
CA GLU A 75 10.17 4.38 7.12
C GLU A 75 9.03 3.48 6.65
N ILE A 76 8.58 3.62 5.40
CA ILE A 76 7.39 2.93 4.87
C ILE A 76 7.53 1.42 4.93
N ALA A 77 8.70 0.87 4.59
CA ALA A 77 8.91 -0.57 4.62
C ALA A 77 8.68 -1.14 6.03
N ALA A 78 9.16 -0.44 7.06
CA ALA A 78 8.95 -0.85 8.44
C ALA A 78 7.46 -0.75 8.85
N ALA A 79 6.77 0.29 8.40
CA ALA A 79 5.34 0.45 8.63
C ALA A 79 4.50 -0.63 7.94
N MET A 80 4.83 -0.98 6.69
CA MET A 80 4.20 -2.08 5.95
C MET A 80 4.41 -3.42 6.62
N HIS A 81 5.64 -3.70 7.07
CA HIS A 81 5.94 -4.90 7.83
C HIS A 81 5.07 -5.02 9.09
N ALA A 82 4.92 -3.93 9.84
CA ALA A 82 4.09 -3.88 11.03
C ALA A 82 2.60 -4.12 10.73
N ILE A 83 2.09 -3.62 9.60
CA ILE A 83 0.71 -3.85 9.14
C ILE A 83 0.50 -5.29 8.68
N ALA A 84 1.42 -5.82 7.88
CA ALA A 84 1.36 -7.18 7.38
C ALA A 84 1.33 -8.22 8.52
N ALA A 85 2.06 -7.94 9.61
CA ALA A 85 2.11 -8.76 10.81
C ALA A 85 0.82 -8.73 11.67
N ARG A 86 -0.12 -7.80 11.42
CA ARG A 86 -1.42 -7.80 12.10
C ARG A 86 -2.23 -9.03 11.71
N THR A 87 -3.12 -9.50 12.57
CA THR A 87 -4.00 -10.65 12.27
C THR A 87 -5.46 -10.22 12.32
N ASP A 88 -6.29 -10.99 11.63
CA ASP A 88 -7.72 -10.80 11.44
C ASP A 88 -8.52 -11.34 12.66
N ASP A 89 -8.02 -11.09 13.88
CA ASP A 89 -8.44 -11.73 15.15
C ASP A 89 -9.95 -11.61 15.46
#